data_AF-A0A3C1WSA8-F1
#
_entry.id   AF-A0A3C1WSA8-F1
#
_cell.length_a   1.000
_cell.length_b   1.000
_cell.length_c   1.000
_cell.angle_alpha   90.00
_cell.angle_beta   90.00
_cell.angle_gamma   90.00
#
_symmetry.space_group_name_H-M   'P 1'
#
loop_
_entity.id
_entity.type
_entity.pdbx_description
1 polymer ?
#
loop_
_entity_poly.entity_id
_entity_poly.type
_entity_poly.pdbx_seq_one_letter_code
_entity_poly.pdbx_strand_id
1 'polypeptide(L)'
;MLEFSMYRITRTGNSEYDEKKSRFLGYVLDVSSPDEASDKINALRKEHYNARHVCFAWQIDGVLRSSDDGEPQGTAGHPIADVLTHRELEHCLIAVVRYFGGTLLGTGGLTRAYSTAASEAVDDATLMEILKGFPLSVTLDYNDYGKAGYFFNEKKIPQTGIDYGSAVTVHLMVPSELKAITDKQLAEITAGKASPEWGDEVSYGLLDGGVISLS
;
A
#
# COMPACT_ATOMS: atom_id res chain seq x y z
N MET A 1 10.23 -7.00 18.24
CA MET A 1 9.51 -7.45 17.03
C MET A 1 9.70 -6.35 16.03
N LEU A 2 10.27 -6.64 14.86
CA LEU A 2 10.20 -5.70 13.74
C LEU A 2 8.72 -5.63 13.37
N GLU A 3 8.14 -4.44 13.44
CA GLU A 3 6.82 -4.20 12.85
C GLU A 3 6.96 -4.43 11.36
N PHE A 4 6.16 -5.35 10.81
CA PHE A 4 6.07 -5.53 9.37
C PHE A 4 5.26 -4.35 8.82
N SER A 5 5.93 -3.40 8.18
CA SER A 5 5.28 -2.32 7.45
C SER A 5 4.83 -2.87 6.10
N MET A 6 3.54 -2.80 5.80
CA MET A 6 3.04 -3.09 4.45
C MET A 6 2.96 -1.78 3.66
N TYR A 7 3.01 -1.87 2.34
CA TYR A 7 2.93 -0.71 1.45
C TYR A 7 1.80 -0.88 0.43
N ARG A 8 1.14 0.22 0.11
CA ARG A 8 0.14 0.32 -0.96
C ARG A 8 0.67 1.20 -2.10
N ILE A 9 0.32 0.84 -3.33
CA ILE A 9 0.65 1.62 -4.52
C ILE A 9 -0.29 2.83 -4.60
N THR A 10 0.25 4.04 -4.68
CA THR A 10 -0.54 5.28 -4.89
C THR A 10 -0.43 5.80 -6.32
N ARG A 11 0.61 5.40 -7.04
CA ARG A 11 0.75 5.60 -8.48
C ARG A 11 1.30 4.33 -9.11
N THR A 12 0.62 3.85 -10.16
CA THR A 12 1.05 2.70 -10.95
C THR A 12 2.44 2.93 -11.55
N GLY A 13 3.22 1.85 -11.66
CA GLY A 13 4.55 1.86 -12.26
C GLY A 13 4.67 0.84 -13.39
N ASN A 14 5.55 1.11 -14.35
CA ASN A 14 5.73 0.28 -15.53
C ASN A 14 7.23 0.02 -15.80
N SER A 15 7.55 -1.06 -16.49
CA SER A 15 8.91 -1.36 -16.94
C SER A 15 8.95 -2.05 -18.30
N GLU A 16 10.09 -1.96 -18.98
CA GLU A 16 10.39 -2.71 -20.20
C GLU A 16 11.80 -3.31 -20.08
N TYR A 17 11.87 -4.65 -20.02
CA TYR A 17 13.11 -5.41 -19.91
C TYR A 17 13.28 -6.34 -21.11
N ASP A 18 14.42 -6.27 -21.78
CA ASP A 18 14.76 -7.11 -22.93
C ASP A 18 15.85 -8.15 -22.58
N GLU A 19 15.59 -9.41 -22.90
CA GLU A 19 16.54 -10.52 -22.74
C GLU A 19 16.46 -11.46 -23.95
N LYS A 20 17.58 -11.64 -24.65
CA LYS A 20 17.67 -12.51 -25.84
C LYS A 20 16.56 -12.25 -26.87
N LYS A 21 16.30 -10.97 -27.16
CA LYS A 21 15.23 -10.45 -28.06
C LYS A 21 13.80 -10.68 -27.55
N SER A 22 13.64 -11.32 -26.40
CA SER A 22 12.36 -11.43 -25.72
C SER A 22 12.15 -10.16 -24.90
N ARG A 23 10.95 -9.59 -24.99
CA ARG A 23 10.59 -8.38 -24.28
C ARG A 23 9.59 -8.67 -23.17
N PHE A 24 9.82 -8.10 -22.00
CA PHE A 24 9.01 -8.25 -20.80
C PHE A 24 8.53 -6.86 -20.39
N LEU A 25 7.21 -6.64 -20.43
CA LEU A 25 6.59 -5.39 -20.00
C LEU A 25 6.00 -5.61 -18.61
N GLY A 26 6.56 -4.99 -17.59
CA GLY A 26 6.07 -5.06 -16.22
C GLY A 26 5.06 -3.96 -15.93
N TYR A 27 4.03 -4.31 -15.17
CA TYR A 27 2.97 -3.41 -14.71
C TYR A 27 2.75 -3.67 -13.22
N VAL A 28 2.73 -2.61 -12.42
CA VAL A 28 2.26 -2.66 -11.03
C VAL A 28 1.06 -1.75 -10.86
N LEU A 29 -0.02 -2.31 -10.33
CA LEU A 29 -1.35 -1.73 -10.29
C LEU A 29 -1.94 -1.85 -8.88
N ASP A 30 -2.49 -0.76 -8.36
CA ASP A 30 -3.33 -0.80 -7.15
C ASP A 30 -4.59 -1.62 -7.44
N VAL A 31 -5.04 -2.49 -6.53
CA VAL A 31 -6.27 -3.28 -6.66
C VAL A 31 -6.92 -3.49 -5.30
N SER A 32 -8.22 -3.25 -5.21
CA SER A 32 -8.96 -3.38 -3.95
C SER A 32 -9.72 -4.70 -3.82
N SER A 33 -9.83 -5.49 -4.89
CA SER A 33 -10.52 -6.79 -4.84
C SER A 33 -10.01 -7.79 -5.89
N PRO A 34 -10.21 -9.11 -5.68
CA PRO A 34 -9.86 -10.13 -6.68
C PRO A 34 -10.56 -9.93 -8.02
N ASP A 35 -11.80 -9.41 -8.00
CA ASP A 35 -12.57 -9.11 -9.23
C ASP A 35 -11.92 -7.95 -10.00
N GLU A 36 -11.50 -6.89 -9.30
CA GLU A 36 -10.77 -5.78 -9.93
C GLU A 36 -9.43 -6.25 -10.51
N ALA A 37 -8.70 -7.12 -9.80
CA ALA A 37 -7.46 -7.71 -10.31
C ALA A 37 -7.73 -8.51 -11.59
N SER A 38 -8.79 -9.33 -11.62
CA SER A 38 -9.21 -10.06 -12.82
C SER A 38 -9.52 -9.13 -13.98
N ASP A 39 -10.25 -8.03 -13.74
CA ASP A 39 -10.60 -7.04 -14.77
C ASP A 39 -9.35 -6.37 -15.35
N LYS A 40 -8.38 -5.98 -14.52
CA LYS A 40 -7.11 -5.37 -14.98
C LYS A 40 -6.26 -6.37 -15.76
N ILE A 41 -6.17 -7.63 -15.33
CA ILE A 41 -5.49 -8.69 -16.08
C ILE A 41 -6.14 -8.88 -17.46
N ASN A 42 -7.49 -8.90 -17.51
CA ASN A 42 -8.22 -9.04 -18.77
C ASN A 42 -8.04 -7.82 -19.68
N ALA A 43 -7.91 -6.61 -19.13
CA ALA A 43 -7.58 -5.41 -19.88
C ALA A 43 -6.19 -5.52 -20.52
N LEU A 44 -5.16 -5.92 -19.75
CA LEU A 44 -3.81 -6.14 -20.27
C LEU A 44 -3.78 -7.21 -21.36
N ARG A 45 -4.55 -8.30 -21.23
CA ARG A 45 -4.67 -9.32 -22.28
C ARG A 45 -5.29 -8.78 -23.57
N LYS A 46 -6.26 -7.88 -23.47
CA LYS A 46 -6.89 -7.24 -24.64
C LYS A 46 -5.95 -6.24 -25.30
N GLU A 47 -5.26 -5.42 -24.50
CA GLU A 47 -4.26 -4.47 -24.97
C GLU A 47 -3.11 -5.18 -25.68
N HIS A 48 -2.61 -6.25 -25.08
CA HIS A 48 -1.52 -7.08 -25.59
C HIS A 48 -2.03 -8.38 -26.22
N TYR A 49 -3.06 -8.30 -27.07
CA TYR A 49 -3.68 -9.48 -27.69
C TYR A 49 -2.73 -10.38 -28.49
N ASN A 50 -1.57 -9.86 -28.90
CA ASN A 50 -0.52 -10.57 -29.63
C ASN A 50 0.62 -11.08 -28.72
N ALA A 51 0.60 -10.76 -27.42
CA ALA A 51 1.51 -11.35 -26.46
C ALA A 51 1.12 -12.80 -26.17
N ARG A 52 2.11 -13.62 -25.86
CA ARG A 52 1.87 -15.06 -25.63
C ARG A 52 1.44 -15.35 -24.19
N HIS A 53 1.95 -14.55 -23.25
CA HIS A 53 1.79 -14.76 -21.83
C HIS A 53 1.60 -13.41 -21.12
N VAL A 54 0.60 -13.34 -20.26
CA VAL A 54 0.35 -12.30 -19.26
C VAL A 54 0.39 -12.97 -17.89
N CYS A 55 1.61 -13.16 -17.39
CA CYS A 55 1.86 -13.77 -16.09
C CYS A 55 1.63 -12.73 -15.00
N PHE A 56 1.19 -13.13 -13.82
CA PHE A 56 0.87 -12.17 -12.77
C PHE A 56 1.01 -12.75 -11.37
N ALA A 57 1.08 -11.86 -10.39
CA ALA A 57 0.76 -12.15 -8.99
C ALA A 57 0.02 -10.95 -8.37
N TRP A 58 -0.87 -11.23 -7.42
CA TRP A 58 -1.53 -10.19 -6.63
C TRP A 58 -1.65 -10.60 -5.17
N GLN A 59 -1.68 -9.61 -4.27
CA GLN A 59 -1.98 -9.77 -2.85
C GLN A 59 -3.06 -8.78 -2.45
N ILE A 60 -4.16 -9.32 -1.92
CA ILE A 60 -5.32 -8.55 -1.46
C ILE A 60 -5.83 -9.21 -0.18
N ASP A 61 -5.99 -8.43 0.88
CA ASP A 61 -6.42 -8.87 2.21
C ASP A 61 -5.58 -10.06 2.73
N GLY A 62 -4.28 -10.04 2.46
CA GLY A 62 -3.34 -11.12 2.83
C GLY A 62 -3.48 -12.41 2.00
N VAL A 63 -4.35 -12.44 1.00
CA VAL A 63 -4.47 -13.56 0.05
C VAL A 63 -3.53 -13.31 -1.13
N LEU A 64 -2.50 -14.14 -1.24
CA LEU A 64 -1.56 -14.13 -2.36
C LEU A 64 -1.99 -15.13 -3.46
N ARG A 65 -2.04 -14.67 -4.71
CA ARG A 65 -2.26 -15.52 -5.89
C ARG A 65 -1.25 -15.20 -6.98
N SER A 66 -0.90 -16.20 -7.78
CA SER A 66 -0.05 -16.03 -8.95
C SER A 66 -0.41 -16.99 -10.08
N SER A 67 0.03 -16.66 -11.29
CA SER A 67 -0.18 -17.46 -12.50
C SER A 67 1.02 -17.35 -13.44
N ASP A 68 1.48 -18.50 -13.92
CA ASP A 68 2.50 -18.59 -14.99
C ASP A 68 1.91 -18.36 -16.39
N ASP A 69 0.59 -18.32 -16.55
CA ASP A 69 -0.10 -18.09 -17.83
C ASP A 69 0.40 -18.91 -19.03
N GLY A 70 0.76 -20.17 -18.80
CA GLY A 70 1.27 -21.06 -19.85
C GLY A 70 2.78 -21.03 -20.07
N GLU A 71 3.53 -20.20 -19.32
CA GLU A 71 4.96 -20.41 -19.11
C GLU A 71 5.21 -21.74 -18.35
N PRO A 72 6.45 -22.29 -18.40
CA PRO A 72 6.81 -23.41 -17.55
C PRO A 72 6.51 -23.13 -16.07
N GLN A 73 5.98 -24.15 -15.39
CA GLN A 73 5.51 -24.03 -14.01
C GLN A 73 6.58 -23.42 -13.08
N GLY A 74 6.19 -22.41 -12.33
CA GLY A 74 7.03 -21.72 -11.34
C GLY A 74 8.09 -20.78 -11.93
N THR A 75 8.09 -20.55 -13.24
CA THR A 75 9.11 -19.70 -13.88
C THR A 75 8.69 -18.25 -14.07
N ALA A 76 7.42 -17.91 -13.84
CA ALA A 76 6.90 -16.55 -14.02
C ALA A 76 6.09 -16.06 -12.81
N GLY A 77 4.97 -16.72 -12.51
CA GLY A 77 4.05 -16.31 -11.45
C GLY A 77 4.70 -16.33 -10.06
N HIS A 78 5.53 -17.34 -9.76
CA HIS A 78 6.24 -17.41 -8.48
C HIS A 78 7.30 -16.29 -8.32
N PRO A 79 8.21 -16.05 -9.30
CA PRO A 79 9.11 -14.90 -9.27
C PRO A 79 8.42 -13.53 -9.12
N ILE A 80 7.25 -13.35 -9.75
CA ILE A 80 6.47 -12.11 -9.59
C ILE A 80 5.90 -12.01 -8.15
N ALA A 81 5.40 -13.11 -7.61
CA ALA A 81 4.89 -13.18 -6.24
C ALA A 81 5.97 -12.94 -5.18
N ASP A 82 7.19 -13.42 -5.44
CA ASP A 82 8.36 -13.16 -4.58
C ASP A 82 8.67 -11.67 -4.53
N VAL A 83 8.64 -10.96 -5.68
CA VAL A 83 8.81 -9.50 -5.71
C VAL A 83 7.73 -8.82 -4.88
N LEU A 84 6.47 -9.20 -5.05
CA LEU A 84 5.35 -8.62 -4.30
C LEU A 84 5.56 -8.80 -2.78
N THR A 85 5.90 -10.02 -2.35
CA THR A 85 6.10 -10.37 -0.94
C THR A 85 7.32 -9.67 -0.34
N HIS A 86 8.45 -9.66 -1.05
CA HIS A 86 9.68 -9.03 -0.59
C HIS A 86 9.60 -7.51 -0.54
N ARG A 87 8.74 -6.91 -1.36
CA ARG A 87 8.43 -5.47 -1.35
C ARG A 87 7.29 -5.13 -0.37
N GLU A 88 6.79 -6.12 0.38
CA GLU A 88 5.77 -5.96 1.41
C GLU A 88 4.50 -5.25 0.88
N LEU A 89 4.09 -5.57 -0.36
CA LEU A 89 2.97 -4.88 -1.00
C LEU A 89 1.62 -5.53 -0.64
N GLU A 90 0.62 -4.69 -0.36
CA GLU A 90 -0.78 -5.08 -0.14
C GLU A 90 -1.70 -4.31 -1.10
N HIS A 91 -2.86 -4.88 -1.43
CA HIS A 91 -3.78 -4.31 -2.42
C HIS A 91 -3.08 -4.03 -3.76
N CYS A 92 -2.28 -5.00 -4.22
CA CYS A 92 -1.36 -4.82 -5.33
C CYS A 92 -1.44 -5.99 -6.31
N LEU A 93 -1.41 -5.67 -7.61
CA LEU A 93 -1.28 -6.58 -8.73
C LEU A 93 0.00 -6.23 -9.48
N ILE A 94 0.89 -7.21 -9.64
CA ILE A 94 2.01 -7.14 -10.58
C ILE A 94 1.70 -8.08 -11.75
N ALA A 95 1.73 -7.56 -12.97
CA ALA A 95 1.57 -8.32 -14.20
C ALA A 95 2.77 -8.10 -15.12
N VAL A 96 3.23 -9.17 -15.77
CA VAL A 96 4.32 -9.11 -16.75
C VAL A 96 3.87 -9.73 -18.05
N VAL A 97 3.84 -8.91 -19.09
CA VAL A 97 3.50 -9.30 -20.46
C VAL A 97 4.77 -9.69 -21.19
N ARG A 98 4.78 -10.87 -21.81
CA ARG A 98 5.95 -11.35 -22.56
C ARG A 98 5.69 -11.44 -24.06
N TYR A 99 6.59 -10.82 -24.82
CA TYR A 99 6.77 -11.03 -26.25
C TYR A 99 7.97 -11.96 -26.50
N PHE A 100 7.74 -13.06 -27.22
CA PHE A 100 8.79 -14.05 -27.48
C PHE A 100 9.77 -13.57 -28.57
N GLY A 101 11.07 -13.62 -28.26
CA GLY A 101 12.14 -13.14 -29.14
C GLY A 101 12.71 -14.14 -30.16
N GLY A 102 12.12 -15.33 -30.26
CA GLY A 102 12.63 -16.40 -31.13
C GLY A 102 13.75 -17.26 -30.51
N THR A 103 14.27 -16.90 -29.33
CA THR A 103 15.30 -17.67 -28.60
C THR A 103 14.79 -18.06 -27.22
N LEU A 104 14.93 -19.34 -26.86
CA LEU A 104 14.54 -19.83 -25.53
C LEU A 104 15.50 -19.32 -24.45
N LEU A 105 14.95 -18.91 -23.30
CA LEU A 105 15.74 -18.43 -22.16
C LEU A 105 16.16 -19.56 -21.20
N GLY A 106 15.47 -20.69 -21.20
CA GLY A 106 15.56 -21.71 -20.15
C GLY A 106 14.88 -21.25 -18.85
N THR A 107 14.68 -22.17 -17.90
CA THR A 107 13.93 -21.90 -16.66
C THR A 107 14.55 -20.77 -15.83
N GLY A 108 15.86 -20.84 -15.56
CA GLY A 108 16.56 -19.80 -14.79
C GLY A 108 16.59 -18.42 -15.47
N GLY A 109 16.59 -18.39 -16.81
CA GLY A 109 16.50 -17.14 -17.57
C GLY A 109 15.11 -16.51 -17.49
N LEU A 110 14.04 -17.32 -17.54
CA LEU A 110 12.67 -16.85 -17.35
C LEU A 110 12.45 -16.30 -15.95
N THR A 111 12.82 -17.05 -14.92
CA THR A 111 12.69 -16.63 -13.52
C THR A 111 13.34 -15.27 -13.30
N ARG A 112 14.56 -15.07 -13.81
CA ARG A 112 15.26 -13.79 -13.71
C ARG A 112 14.52 -12.68 -14.45
N ALA A 113 14.15 -12.90 -15.71
CA ALA A 113 13.50 -11.87 -16.52
C ALA A 113 12.16 -11.40 -15.94
N TYR A 114 11.34 -12.33 -15.44
CA TYR A 114 10.07 -12.00 -14.78
C TYR A 114 10.26 -11.24 -13.47
N SER A 115 11.21 -11.66 -12.64
CA SER A 115 11.53 -10.96 -11.39
C SER A 115 12.10 -9.55 -11.66
N THR A 116 12.98 -9.41 -12.66
CA THR A 116 13.55 -8.11 -13.04
C THR A 116 12.46 -7.16 -13.54
N ALA A 117 11.64 -7.56 -14.52
CA ALA A 117 10.57 -6.72 -15.03
C ALA A 117 9.57 -6.32 -13.91
N ALA A 118 9.18 -7.27 -13.06
CA ALA A 118 8.32 -6.99 -11.90
C ALA A 118 8.96 -5.98 -10.94
N SER A 119 10.23 -6.17 -10.57
CA SER A 119 10.94 -5.27 -9.65
C SER A 119 11.08 -3.87 -10.22
N GLU A 120 11.47 -3.75 -11.49
CA GLU A 120 11.62 -2.44 -12.15
C GLU A 120 10.28 -1.69 -12.24
N ALA A 121 9.17 -2.40 -12.44
CA ALA A 121 7.85 -1.77 -12.43
C ALA A 121 7.48 -1.24 -11.03
N VAL A 122 7.84 -1.97 -9.97
CA VAL A 122 7.69 -1.50 -8.58
C VAL A 122 8.59 -0.30 -8.29
N ASP A 123 9.82 -0.29 -8.79
CA ASP A 123 10.74 0.84 -8.63
C ASP A 123 10.25 2.11 -9.37
N ASP A 124 9.50 1.94 -10.46
CA ASP A 124 8.80 3.02 -11.15
C ASP A 124 7.46 3.41 -10.48
N ALA A 125 7.00 2.75 -9.41
CA ALA A 125 5.76 3.11 -8.74
C ALA A 125 5.96 4.16 -7.63
N THR A 126 4.85 4.67 -7.10
CA THR A 126 4.87 5.43 -5.84
C THR A 126 4.20 4.61 -4.76
N LEU A 127 4.89 4.44 -3.61
CA LEU A 127 4.45 3.65 -2.48
C LEU A 127 4.05 4.54 -1.30
N MET A 128 3.05 4.09 -0.55
CA MET A 128 2.65 4.66 0.73
C MET A 128 2.62 3.55 1.77
N GLU A 129 3.21 3.80 2.93
CA GLU A 129 3.15 2.88 4.06
C GLU A 129 1.71 2.76 4.59
N ILE A 130 1.31 1.53 4.91
CA ILE A 130 0.04 1.18 5.55
C ILE A 130 0.28 1.12 7.04
N LEU A 131 -0.32 2.06 7.75
CA LEU A 131 -0.28 2.21 9.20
C LEU A 131 -1.62 1.82 9.80
N LYS A 132 -1.63 1.52 11.11
CA LYS A 132 -2.86 1.33 11.89
C LYS A 132 -3.05 2.45 12.87
N GLY A 133 -4.28 2.90 13.02
CA GLY A 133 -4.61 3.98 13.93
C GLY A 133 -6.07 4.07 14.26
N PHE A 134 -6.37 4.97 15.18
CA PHE A 134 -7.72 5.25 15.66
C PHE A 134 -8.07 6.69 15.34
N PRO A 135 -9.20 6.95 14.65
CA PRO A 135 -9.77 8.28 14.58
C PRO A 135 -10.10 8.75 16.00
N LEU A 136 -9.71 9.98 16.33
CA LEU A 136 -10.00 10.61 17.60
C LEU A 136 -10.61 11.99 17.36
N SER A 137 -11.73 12.25 18.00
CA SER A 137 -12.30 13.59 18.13
C SER A 137 -12.26 14.01 19.60
N VAL A 138 -11.72 15.19 19.90
CA VAL A 138 -11.69 15.71 21.28
C VAL A 138 -12.00 17.20 21.29
N THR A 139 -12.96 17.60 22.14
CA THR A 139 -13.31 19.00 22.35
C THR A 139 -12.58 19.55 23.58
N LEU A 140 -11.87 20.65 23.41
CA LEU A 140 -11.01 21.27 24.42
C LEU A 140 -11.31 22.77 24.54
N ASP A 141 -11.20 23.33 25.75
CA ASP A 141 -11.13 24.78 25.86
C ASP A 141 -9.82 25.32 25.25
N TYR A 142 -9.74 26.62 24.99
CA TYR A 142 -8.59 27.21 24.31
C TYR A 142 -7.26 27.07 25.08
N ASN A 143 -7.29 26.95 26.42
CA ASN A 143 -6.09 26.78 27.23
C ASN A 143 -5.56 25.36 27.14
N ASP A 144 -6.44 24.38 27.25
CA ASP A 144 -6.07 22.96 27.15
C ASP A 144 -5.77 22.58 25.70
N TYR A 145 -6.42 23.20 24.72
CA TYR A 145 -6.09 23.07 23.29
C TYR A 145 -4.63 23.43 23.01
N GLY A 146 -4.12 24.55 23.55
CA GLY A 146 -2.73 24.94 23.35
C GLY A 146 -1.72 23.91 23.88
N LYS A 147 -2.00 23.32 25.04
CA LYS A 147 -1.15 22.28 25.65
C LYS A 147 -1.24 20.95 24.91
N ALA A 148 -2.46 20.53 24.55
CA ALA A 148 -2.70 19.29 23.81
C ALA A 148 -2.09 19.36 22.40
N GLY A 149 -2.22 20.50 21.72
CA GLY A 149 -1.60 20.74 20.42
C GLY A 149 -0.08 20.60 20.44
N TYR A 150 0.59 21.05 21.51
CA TYR A 150 2.03 20.82 21.68
C TYR A 150 2.36 19.32 21.74
N PHE A 151 1.61 18.56 22.54
CA PHE A 151 1.79 17.11 22.64
C PHE A 151 1.53 16.39 21.31
N PHE A 152 0.45 16.72 20.61
CA PHE A 152 0.14 16.12 19.31
C PHE A 152 1.26 16.37 18.29
N ASN A 153 1.77 17.60 18.24
CA ASN A 153 2.88 17.96 17.36
C ASN A 153 4.20 17.28 17.77
N GLU A 154 4.51 17.20 19.06
CA GLU A 154 5.69 16.49 19.57
C GLU A 154 5.67 15.01 19.17
N LYS A 155 4.50 14.36 19.29
CA LYS A 155 4.29 12.96 18.90
C LYS A 155 4.04 12.77 17.41
N LYS A 156 4.02 13.85 16.63
CA LYS A 156 3.71 13.86 15.19
C LYS A 156 2.39 13.16 14.86
N ILE A 157 1.39 13.29 15.74
CA ILE A 157 0.07 12.72 15.52
C ILE A 157 -0.60 13.49 14.39
N PRO A 158 -0.97 12.83 13.27
CA PRO A 158 -1.64 13.48 12.16
C PRO A 158 -2.96 14.13 12.58
N GLN A 159 -3.13 15.40 12.25
CA GLN A 159 -4.37 16.13 12.46
C GLN A 159 -5.20 16.13 11.19
N THR A 160 -6.44 15.64 11.29
CA THR A 160 -7.35 15.46 10.15
C THR A 160 -8.36 16.61 10.03
N GLY A 161 -8.53 17.42 11.08
CA GLY A 161 -9.41 18.59 11.05
C GLY A 161 -9.42 19.36 12.37
N ILE A 162 -9.90 20.60 12.33
CA ILE A 162 -10.21 21.42 13.51
C ILE A 162 -11.51 22.17 13.26
N ASP A 163 -12.40 22.15 14.24
CA ASP A 163 -13.58 23.01 14.31
C ASP A 163 -13.45 24.04 15.44
N TYR A 164 -13.67 25.31 15.09
CA TYR A 164 -13.64 26.42 16.06
C TYR A 164 -15.05 26.85 16.46
N GLY A 165 -15.28 26.95 17.76
CA GLY A 165 -16.50 27.50 18.34
C GLY A 165 -16.24 28.12 19.72
N SER A 166 -17.17 27.91 20.66
CA SER A 166 -16.98 28.26 22.07
C SER A 166 -15.86 27.43 22.74
N ALA A 167 -15.55 26.28 22.16
CA ALA A 167 -14.42 25.41 22.43
C ALA A 167 -13.81 24.98 21.07
N VAL A 168 -12.67 24.32 21.09
CA VAL A 168 -12.00 23.81 19.89
C VAL A 168 -12.16 22.29 19.84
N THR A 169 -12.71 21.77 18.75
CA THR A 169 -12.75 20.33 18.49
C THR A 169 -11.60 19.99 17.55
N VAL A 170 -10.74 19.08 17.97
CA VAL A 170 -9.60 18.60 17.18
C VAL A 170 -9.90 17.18 16.71
N HIS A 171 -9.73 16.94 15.42
CA HIS A 171 -9.81 15.62 14.81
C HIS A 171 -8.39 15.14 14.46
N LEU A 172 -8.08 13.91 14.88
CA LEU A 172 -6.76 13.31 14.78
C LEU A 172 -6.88 11.89 14.21
N MET A 173 -5.82 11.42 13.56
CA MET A 173 -5.57 10.00 13.34
C MET A 173 -4.45 9.59 14.28
N VAL A 174 -4.76 8.85 15.35
CA VAL A 174 -3.75 8.48 16.35
C VAL A 174 -3.16 7.11 15.98
N PRO A 175 -1.84 7.00 15.75
CA PRO A 175 -1.19 5.71 15.55
C PRO A 175 -1.53 4.73 16.69
N SER A 176 -1.77 3.46 16.37
CA SER A 176 -2.27 2.46 17.32
C SER A 176 -1.37 2.34 18.57
N GLU A 177 -0.06 2.43 18.39
CA GLU A 177 0.95 2.41 19.45
C GLU A 177 0.89 3.64 20.37
N LEU A 178 0.33 4.76 19.89
CA LEU A 178 0.18 5.99 20.66
C LEU A 178 -1.18 6.13 21.36
N LYS A 179 -2.15 5.23 21.12
CA LYS A 179 -3.51 5.32 21.68
C LYS A 179 -3.51 5.47 23.21
N ALA A 180 -2.84 4.55 23.91
CA ALA A 180 -2.84 4.53 25.37
C ALA A 180 -2.14 5.75 25.99
N ILE A 181 -1.04 6.21 25.36
CA ILE A 181 -0.30 7.39 25.80
C ILE A 181 -1.14 8.66 25.57
N THR A 182 -1.80 8.75 24.42
CA THR A 182 -2.67 9.88 24.06
C THR A 182 -3.84 10.01 25.02
N ASP A 183 -4.51 8.90 25.33
CA ASP A 183 -5.63 8.87 26.27
C ASP A 183 -5.21 9.37 27.67
N LYS A 184 -4.09 8.85 28.18
CA LYS A 184 -3.52 9.28 29.46
C LYS A 184 -3.15 10.76 29.45
N GLN A 185 -2.46 11.23 28.41
CA GLN A 185 -1.98 12.60 28.33
C GLN A 185 -3.14 13.61 28.25
N LEU A 186 -4.21 13.27 27.53
CA LEU A 186 -5.42 14.08 27.47
C LEU A 186 -6.09 14.20 28.84
N ALA A 187 -6.21 13.10 29.57
CA ALA A 187 -6.74 13.13 30.93
C ALA A 187 -5.90 14.02 31.87
N GLU A 188 -4.57 13.96 31.78
CA GLU A 188 -3.66 14.81 32.57
C GLU A 188 -3.78 16.29 32.21
N ILE A 189 -3.74 16.63 30.91
CA ILE A 189 -3.80 18.03 30.44
C ILE A 189 -5.10 18.69 30.86
N THR A 190 -6.21 17.96 30.78
CA THR A 190 -7.57 18.48 30.97
C THR A 190 -8.09 18.29 32.39
N ALA A 191 -7.26 17.77 33.30
CA ALA A 191 -7.65 17.33 34.64
C ALA A 191 -8.91 16.42 34.62
N GLY A 192 -9.00 15.56 33.61
CA GLY A 192 -10.11 14.61 33.40
C GLY A 192 -11.41 15.21 32.87
N LYS A 193 -11.41 16.48 32.42
CA LYS A 193 -12.63 17.15 31.92
C LYS A 193 -12.96 16.81 30.47
N ALA A 194 -11.97 16.48 29.66
CA ALA A 194 -12.22 16.11 28.27
C ALA A 194 -12.92 14.74 28.19
N SER A 195 -13.75 14.59 27.17
CA SER A 195 -14.37 13.32 26.78
C SER A 195 -13.88 12.96 25.37
N PRO A 196 -12.76 12.24 25.24
CA PRO A 196 -12.25 11.77 23.95
C PRO A 196 -13.22 10.80 23.29
N GLU A 197 -13.56 11.03 22.02
CA GLU A 197 -14.38 10.15 21.22
C GLU A 197 -13.49 9.37 20.25
N TRP A 198 -13.32 8.09 20.53
CA TRP A 198 -12.51 7.17 19.73
C TRP A 198 -13.37 6.40 18.73
N GLY A 199 -12.94 6.35 17.47
CA GLY A 199 -13.47 5.42 16.46
C GLY A 199 -12.88 4.01 16.58
N ASP A 200 -13.28 3.13 15.67
CA ASP A 200 -12.67 1.81 15.49
C ASP A 200 -11.24 1.90 14.92
N GLU A 201 -10.44 0.86 15.11
CA GLU A 201 -9.11 0.78 14.49
C GLU A 201 -9.25 0.67 12.96
N VAL A 202 -8.56 1.53 12.24
CA VAL A 202 -8.55 1.57 10.78
C VAL A 202 -7.12 1.46 10.24
N SER A 203 -7.01 1.02 9.00
CA SER A 203 -5.77 1.16 8.24
C SER A 203 -5.76 2.52 7.54
N TYR A 204 -4.63 3.22 7.60
CA TYR A 204 -4.46 4.52 6.95
C TYR A 204 -3.06 4.64 6.36
N GLY A 205 -2.86 5.62 5.49
CA GLY A 205 -1.54 6.02 5.05
C GLY A 205 -1.37 7.53 5.07
N LEU A 206 -0.12 7.97 4.93
CA LEU A 206 0.24 9.38 4.83
C LEU A 206 0.69 9.70 3.41
N LEU A 207 -0.02 10.58 2.72
CA LEU A 207 0.30 11.04 1.37
C LEU A 207 0.19 12.55 1.30
N ASP A 208 1.23 13.22 0.77
CA ASP A 208 1.29 14.68 0.60
C ASP A 208 0.92 15.49 1.87
N GLY A 209 1.23 14.94 3.05
CA GLY A 209 0.92 15.55 4.35
C GLY A 209 -0.52 15.36 4.84
N GLY A 210 -1.35 14.62 4.10
CA GLY A 210 -2.71 14.23 4.48
C GLY A 210 -2.81 12.78 4.94
N VAL A 211 -3.85 12.48 5.71
CA VAL A 211 -4.24 11.11 6.10
C VAL A 211 -5.23 10.57 5.07
N ILE A 212 -4.95 9.38 4.55
CA ILE A 212 -5.86 8.64 3.66
C ILE A 212 -6.34 7.40 4.39
N SER A 213 -7.66 7.25 4.59
CA SER A 213 -8.25 5.99 5.08
C SER A 213 -8.14 4.92 4.00
N LEU A 214 -7.67 3.74 4.38
CA LEU A 214 -7.51 2.59 3.49
C LEU A 214 -8.56 1.49 3.71
N SER A 215 -9.31 1.60 4.81
CA SER A 215 -10.52 0.82 5.10
C SER A 215 -11.80 1.55 4.68
#